data_AF-A0AAU5Z4H3-F1
#
_entry.id   AF-A0AAU5Z4H3-F1
#
_cell.length_a   1.000
_cell.length_b   1.000
_cell.length_c   1.000
_cell.angle_alpha   90.00
_cell.angle_beta   90.00
_cell.angle_gamma   90.00
#
_symmetry.space_group_name_H-M   'P 1'
#
loop_
_entity.id
_entity.type
_entity.pdbx_description
1 polymer ?
#
loop_
_entity_poly.entity_id
_entity_poly.type
_entity_poly.pdbx_seq_one_letter_code
_entity_poly.pdbx_strand_id
1 'polypeptide(L)'
;MTTTLKQNLLDLSDFAWQRLRDRAKGLTDEEYFWEPFDGCWTVRKTDTGLAADEAWIAPEPAPFTTLAWRITHIVDILQEERTATWLGHEPAADDGEPPVPESAEAALAALDHAHDVWRRRLAAVSQDDLDRPMGEIAGPWAEHDGTAFVLHILDELIHHGAEVGAVRDFYRGLRAEDPFAAALAGEVTSAERPALLAEAAAAQRWEIIPKLADLGFGVNERTADGRTAAHLAAGTGSLDTLRFLVEHGADLSATDPRFGADVLGWAKWFKQPEAVEFLSKL
;
A
#
# COMPACT_ATOMS: atom_id res chain seq x y z
N MET A 1 -9.66 -34.45 -5.76
CA MET A 1 -9.63 -34.74 -4.32
C MET A 1 -10.55 -33.73 -3.65
N THR A 2 -11.39 -34.15 -2.70
CA THR A 2 -12.27 -33.23 -1.96
C THR A 2 -11.43 -32.51 -0.90
N THR A 3 -11.35 -31.19 -0.96
CA THR A 3 -10.63 -30.38 0.04
C THR A 3 -11.35 -30.46 1.39
N THR A 4 -10.61 -30.66 2.49
CA THR A 4 -11.18 -30.68 3.85
C THR A 4 -11.38 -29.26 4.39
N LEU A 5 -12.24 -29.10 5.41
CA LEU A 5 -12.42 -27.80 6.07
C LEU A 5 -11.07 -27.25 6.57
N LYS A 6 -10.27 -28.07 7.26
CA LYS A 6 -8.94 -27.71 7.73
C LYS A 6 -8.04 -27.19 6.59
N GLN A 7 -8.05 -27.86 5.44
CA GLN A 7 -7.25 -27.42 4.30
C GLN A 7 -7.71 -26.05 3.78
N ASN A 8 -9.02 -25.80 3.71
CA ASN A 8 -9.54 -24.47 3.32
C ASN A 8 -9.14 -23.37 4.32
N LEU A 9 -9.13 -23.67 5.63
CA LEU A 9 -8.71 -22.72 6.67
C LEU A 9 -7.21 -22.40 6.55
N LEU A 10 -6.37 -23.41 6.34
CA LEU A 10 -4.94 -23.23 6.08
C LEU A 10 -4.69 -22.42 4.81
N ASP A 11 -5.36 -22.76 3.71
CA ASP A 11 -5.20 -22.07 2.43
C ASP A 11 -5.60 -20.59 2.54
N LEU A 12 -6.68 -20.28 3.27
CA LEU A 12 -7.09 -18.90 3.53
C LEU A 12 -6.10 -18.16 4.43
N SER A 13 -5.58 -18.83 5.48
CA SER A 13 -4.55 -18.29 6.36
C SER A 13 -3.29 -17.90 5.57
N ASP A 14 -2.76 -18.85 4.78
CA ASP A 14 -1.56 -18.65 3.97
C ASP A 14 -1.77 -17.53 2.93
N PHE A 15 -2.97 -17.46 2.33
CA PHE A 15 -3.31 -16.40 1.38
C PHE A 15 -3.43 -15.02 2.05
N ALA A 16 -4.06 -14.93 3.21
CA ALA A 16 -4.18 -13.69 3.97
C ALA A 16 -2.80 -13.19 4.43
N TRP A 17 -1.99 -14.10 4.96
CA TRP A 17 -0.61 -13.84 5.33
C TRP A 17 0.23 -13.32 4.16
N GLN A 18 0.21 -14.01 3.01
CA GLN A 18 0.98 -13.61 1.85
C GLN A 18 0.62 -12.18 1.39
N ARG A 19 -0.67 -11.83 1.40
CA ARG A 19 -1.11 -10.46 1.09
C ARG A 19 -0.56 -9.44 2.08
N LEU A 20 -0.67 -9.69 3.39
CA LEU A 20 -0.09 -8.80 4.41
C LEU A 20 1.43 -8.66 4.20
N ARG A 21 2.13 -9.78 4.05
CA ARG A 21 3.59 -9.77 3.94
C ARG A 21 4.09 -9.06 2.70
N ASP A 22 3.42 -9.24 1.56
CA ASP A 22 3.68 -8.49 0.33
C ASP A 22 3.43 -7.00 0.52
N ARG A 23 2.33 -6.66 1.18
CA ARG A 23 1.99 -5.28 1.53
C ARG A 23 2.94 -4.66 2.54
N ALA A 24 3.73 -5.44 3.29
CA ALA A 24 4.72 -4.95 4.25
C ALA A 24 6.17 -4.90 3.69
N LYS A 25 6.40 -5.32 2.44
CA LYS A 25 7.73 -5.26 1.81
C LYS A 25 8.28 -3.83 1.74
N GLY A 26 9.55 -3.66 2.08
CA GLY A 26 10.25 -2.37 2.08
C GLY A 26 9.72 -1.38 3.12
N LEU A 27 9.12 -1.87 4.21
CA LEU A 27 8.76 -1.03 5.35
C LEU A 27 10.03 -0.45 5.99
N THR A 28 10.06 0.86 6.19
CA THR A 28 11.16 1.58 6.85
C THR A 28 10.78 1.95 8.27
N ASP A 29 11.76 2.27 9.11
CA ASP A 29 11.49 2.76 10.48
C ASP A 29 10.68 4.06 10.48
N GLU A 30 10.94 4.97 9.54
CA GLU A 30 10.17 6.20 9.39
C GLU A 30 8.68 5.91 9.12
N GLU A 31 8.40 4.97 8.21
CA GLU A 31 7.03 4.56 7.90
C GLU A 31 6.39 3.81 9.06
N TYR A 32 7.12 2.87 9.68
CA TYR A 32 6.64 2.04 10.78
C TYR A 32 6.21 2.86 12.00
N PHE A 33 7.00 3.87 12.37
CA PHE A 33 6.72 4.78 13.48
C PHE A 33 5.93 6.04 13.09
N TRP A 34 5.39 6.11 11.87
CA TRP A 34 4.66 7.28 11.43
C TRP A 34 3.29 7.41 12.13
N GLU A 35 3.08 8.58 12.74
CA GLU A 35 1.81 9.00 13.31
C GLU A 35 1.13 10.03 12.39
N PRO A 36 0.02 9.67 11.73
CA PRO A 36 -0.67 10.60 10.82
C PRO A 36 -1.47 11.70 11.52
N PHE A 37 -1.87 11.47 12.77
CA PHE A 37 -2.76 12.36 13.53
C PHE A 37 -2.28 12.49 14.98
N ASP A 38 -2.60 13.60 15.62
CA ASP A 38 -2.40 13.76 17.05
C ASP A 38 -3.29 12.78 17.83
N GLY A 39 -2.72 12.16 18.87
CA GLY A 39 -3.47 11.23 19.73
C GLY A 39 -3.69 9.84 19.13
N CYS A 40 -2.95 9.46 18.09
CA CYS A 40 -2.92 8.08 17.61
C CYS A 40 -2.51 7.09 18.71
N TRP A 41 -3.08 5.89 18.64
CA TRP A 41 -2.57 4.74 19.39
C TRP A 41 -1.40 4.10 18.65
N THR A 42 -0.27 3.97 19.33
CA THR A 42 0.99 3.47 18.77
C THR A 42 1.78 2.67 19.80
N VAL A 43 3.00 2.28 19.44
CA VAL A 43 3.97 1.71 20.37
C VAL A 43 4.75 2.84 21.01
N ARG A 44 4.72 2.90 22.34
CA ARG A 44 5.38 3.93 23.16
C ARG A 44 6.48 3.30 24.01
N LYS A 45 7.50 4.11 24.31
CA LYS A 45 8.50 3.77 25.34
C LYS A 45 7.87 3.94 26.73
N THR A 46 8.06 2.94 27.56
CA THR A 46 7.66 2.87 28.97
C THR A 46 8.88 2.60 29.84
N ASP A 47 8.70 2.62 31.17
CA ASP A 47 9.77 2.32 32.12
C ASP A 47 10.31 0.88 32.01
N THR A 48 9.53 -0.03 31.41
CA THR A 48 9.85 -1.45 31.28
C THR A 48 10.17 -1.89 29.86
N GLY A 49 10.16 -0.98 28.89
CA GLY A 49 10.45 -1.30 27.48
C GLY A 49 9.54 -0.56 26.51
N LEU A 50 9.09 -1.25 25.46
CA LEU A 50 8.08 -0.75 24.53
C LEU A 50 6.74 -1.41 24.87
N ALA A 51 5.65 -0.65 24.74
CA ALA A 51 4.30 -1.16 24.88
C ALA A 51 3.37 -0.50 23.87
N ALA A 52 2.42 -1.25 23.33
CA ALA A 52 1.32 -0.68 22.55
C ALA A 52 0.37 0.12 23.48
N ASP A 53 -0.13 1.25 23.00
CA ASP A 53 -1.16 2.01 23.69
C ASP A 53 -2.41 1.14 23.88
N GLU A 54 -2.87 1.06 25.13
CA GLU A 54 -4.07 0.31 25.53
C GLU A 54 -4.88 1.12 26.56
N ALA A 55 -6.18 0.84 26.65
CA ALA A 55 -7.03 1.43 27.66
C ALA A 55 -8.11 0.43 28.12
N TRP A 56 -8.32 0.35 29.44
CA TRP A 56 -9.39 -0.47 30.01
C TRP A 56 -10.78 -0.07 29.52
N ILE A 57 -10.99 1.23 29.29
CA ILE A 57 -12.18 1.77 28.62
C ILE A 57 -11.65 2.56 27.42
N ALA A 58 -11.85 2.03 26.22
CA ALA A 58 -11.46 2.69 24.99
C ALA A 58 -12.19 4.05 24.87
N PRO A 59 -11.51 5.12 24.43
CA PRO A 59 -12.14 6.42 24.25
C PRO A 59 -13.08 6.39 23.02
N GLU A 60 -14.06 7.29 23.00
CA GLU A 60 -15.03 7.46 21.90
C GLU A 60 -14.91 8.88 21.32
N PRO A 61 -14.60 9.03 20.01
CA PRO A 61 -14.33 7.96 19.05
C PRO A 61 -13.02 7.22 19.32
N ALA A 62 -12.95 5.96 18.90
CA ALA A 62 -11.74 5.16 18.98
C ALA A 62 -10.57 5.85 18.25
N PRO A 63 -9.36 5.91 18.84
CA PRO A 63 -8.25 6.61 18.22
C PRO A 63 -7.75 5.86 16.99
N PHE A 64 -7.16 6.59 16.05
CA PHE A 64 -6.50 5.95 14.92
C PHE A 64 -5.26 5.18 15.42
N THR A 65 -5.21 3.87 15.19
CA THR A 65 -4.03 3.06 15.50
C THR A 65 -2.97 3.24 14.41
N THR A 66 -1.69 3.04 14.70
CA THR A 66 -0.59 3.21 13.72
C THR A 66 -0.16 1.88 13.09
N LEU A 67 0.84 1.90 12.19
CA LEU A 67 1.48 0.69 11.69
C LEU A 67 2.16 -0.09 12.82
N ALA A 68 2.91 0.59 13.69
CA ALA A 68 3.52 -0.04 14.86
C ALA A 68 2.50 -0.75 15.75
N TRP A 69 1.38 -0.09 16.06
CA TRP A 69 0.31 -0.70 16.86
C TRP A 69 -0.29 -1.93 16.16
N ARG A 70 -0.71 -1.79 14.90
CA ARG A 70 -1.39 -2.87 14.17
C ARG A 70 -0.53 -4.09 13.95
N ILE A 71 0.76 -3.89 13.64
CA ILE A 71 1.69 -5.00 13.47
C ILE A 71 1.90 -5.72 14.81
N THR A 72 2.05 -4.98 15.91
CA THR A 72 2.14 -5.57 17.25
C THR A 72 0.88 -6.38 17.58
N HIS A 73 -0.30 -5.81 17.35
CA HIS A 73 -1.58 -6.51 17.55
C HIS A 73 -1.68 -7.78 16.69
N ILE A 74 -1.25 -7.75 15.43
CA ILE A 74 -1.23 -8.95 14.57
C ILE A 74 -0.27 -10.02 15.12
N VAL A 75 0.89 -9.64 15.65
CA VAL A 75 1.82 -10.57 16.29
C VAL A 75 1.16 -11.22 17.51
N ASP A 76 0.52 -10.42 18.36
CA ASP A 76 -0.19 -10.88 19.55
C ASP A 76 -1.29 -11.89 19.17
N ILE A 77 -2.23 -11.54 18.29
CA ILE A 77 -3.36 -12.42 17.92
C ILE A 77 -2.93 -13.77 17.35
N LEU A 78 -1.77 -13.85 16.68
CA LEU A 78 -1.30 -15.08 16.04
C LEU A 78 -0.52 -15.97 17.02
N GLN A 79 0.26 -15.36 17.92
CA GLN A 79 1.21 -16.07 18.77
C GLN A 79 0.70 -16.31 20.20
N GLU A 80 -0.26 -15.52 20.68
CA GLU A 80 -0.86 -15.64 22.02
C GLU A 80 -1.22 -17.10 22.37
N GLU A 81 -1.01 -17.48 23.63
CA GLU A 81 -1.22 -18.85 24.10
C GLU A 81 -2.63 -19.38 23.80
N ARG A 82 -3.64 -18.49 23.78
CA ARG A 82 -5.02 -18.87 23.47
C ARG A 82 -5.17 -19.53 22.10
N THR A 83 -4.30 -19.22 21.12
CA THR A 83 -4.37 -19.87 19.80
C THR A 83 -3.89 -21.33 19.82
N ALA A 84 -3.31 -21.81 20.92
CA ALA A 84 -3.12 -23.22 21.23
C ALA A 84 -4.17 -23.74 22.21
N THR A 85 -4.32 -23.08 23.37
CA THR A 85 -5.08 -23.65 24.51
C THR A 85 -6.57 -23.75 24.25
N TRP A 86 -7.18 -22.79 23.53
CA TRP A 86 -8.62 -22.85 23.22
C TRP A 86 -8.93 -23.96 22.21
N LEU A 87 -7.93 -24.34 21.40
CA LEU A 87 -7.97 -25.50 20.50
C LEU A 87 -7.55 -26.80 21.19
N GLY A 88 -7.17 -26.77 22.47
CA GLY A 88 -6.94 -27.97 23.30
C GLY A 88 -5.52 -28.52 23.18
N HIS A 89 -4.62 -27.66 22.69
CA HIS A 89 -3.20 -27.93 22.57
C HIS A 89 -2.45 -27.09 23.61
N GLU A 90 -1.23 -27.49 23.94
CA GLU A 90 -0.34 -26.68 24.77
C GLU A 90 0.57 -25.83 23.88
N PRO A 91 0.93 -24.60 24.29
CA PRO A 91 1.99 -23.83 23.65
C PRO A 91 3.32 -24.62 23.63
N ALA A 92 4.06 -24.51 22.54
CA ALA A 92 5.40 -25.08 22.46
C ALA A 92 6.41 -24.13 23.13
N ALA A 93 7.48 -24.69 23.70
CA ALA A 93 8.48 -23.91 24.41
C ALA A 93 9.20 -22.88 23.51
N ASP A 94 9.27 -23.14 22.21
CA ASP A 94 9.84 -22.27 21.19
C ASP A 94 8.86 -21.22 20.64
N ASP A 95 7.59 -21.25 21.07
CA ASP A 95 6.62 -20.21 20.70
C ASP A 95 7.09 -18.85 21.21
N GLY A 96 7.55 -18.78 22.46
CA GLY A 96 7.95 -17.55 23.14
C GLY A 96 6.81 -16.56 23.34
N GLU A 97 7.08 -15.49 24.07
CA GLU A 97 6.13 -14.38 24.23
C GLU A 97 6.12 -13.49 22.97
N PRO A 98 4.95 -12.99 22.53
CA PRO A 98 4.89 -12.07 21.42
C PRO A 98 5.64 -10.76 21.77
N PRO A 99 6.64 -10.35 20.98
CA PRO A 99 7.42 -9.15 21.28
C PRO A 99 6.73 -7.88 20.76
N VAL A 100 6.93 -6.77 21.46
CA VAL A 100 6.64 -5.42 20.94
C VAL A 100 7.85 -4.94 20.12
N PRO A 101 7.75 -4.82 18.78
CA PRO A 101 8.94 -4.60 17.96
C PRO A 101 9.52 -3.18 18.06
N GLU A 102 10.85 -3.08 18.08
CA GLU A 102 11.57 -1.80 18.22
C GLU A 102 12.01 -1.14 16.90
N SER A 103 11.79 -1.83 15.78
CA SER A 103 12.11 -1.35 14.43
C SER A 103 11.20 -2.02 13.40
N ALA A 104 11.19 -1.50 12.18
CA ALA A 104 10.49 -2.12 11.05
C ALA A 104 11.05 -3.51 10.75
N GLU A 105 12.37 -3.71 10.84
CA GLU A 105 13.00 -5.02 10.66
C GLU A 105 12.54 -6.02 11.73
N ALA A 106 12.58 -5.62 13.00
CA ALA A 106 12.11 -6.44 14.11
C ALA A 106 10.61 -6.75 13.97
N ALA A 107 9.82 -5.80 13.47
CA ALA A 107 8.38 -5.98 13.27
C ALA A 107 8.08 -7.03 12.19
N LEU A 108 8.83 -7.02 11.09
CA LEU A 108 8.70 -8.03 10.04
C LEU A 108 9.15 -9.41 10.53
N ALA A 109 10.23 -9.49 11.30
CA ALA A 109 10.70 -10.74 11.89
C ALA A 109 9.70 -11.32 12.91
N ALA A 110 9.10 -10.47 13.75
CA ALA A 110 8.07 -10.87 14.70
C ALA A 110 6.81 -11.37 13.99
N LEU A 111 6.36 -10.69 12.92
CA LEU A 111 5.26 -11.15 12.08
C LEU A 111 5.54 -12.51 11.45
N ASP A 112 6.73 -12.69 10.88
CA ASP A 112 7.13 -13.94 10.22
C ASP A 112 7.12 -15.10 11.25
N HIS A 113 7.66 -14.89 12.46
CA HIS A 113 7.64 -15.86 13.56
C HIS A 113 6.22 -16.17 14.06
N ALA A 114 5.41 -15.14 14.33
CA ALA A 114 4.05 -15.30 14.82
C ALA A 114 3.17 -16.07 13.82
N HIS A 115 3.35 -15.82 12.52
CA HIS A 115 2.70 -16.60 11.47
C HIS A 115 3.14 -18.06 11.48
N ASP A 116 4.44 -18.35 11.61
CA ASP A 116 4.94 -19.73 11.66
C ASP A 116 4.39 -20.49 12.87
N VAL A 117 4.29 -19.84 14.03
CA VAL A 117 3.63 -20.37 15.23
C VAL A 117 2.16 -20.71 14.94
N TRP A 118 1.38 -19.72 14.47
CA TRP A 118 -0.04 -19.91 14.16
C TRP A 118 -0.26 -21.01 13.13
N ARG A 119 0.48 -20.97 12.03
CA ARG A 119 0.35 -21.93 10.92
C ARG A 119 0.67 -23.35 11.38
N ARG A 120 1.70 -23.54 12.21
CA ARG A 120 2.03 -24.84 12.79
C ARG A 120 0.92 -25.35 13.70
N ARG A 121 0.36 -24.49 14.57
CA ARG A 121 -0.78 -24.82 15.44
C ARG A 121 -1.99 -25.24 14.60
N LEU A 122 -2.39 -24.43 13.62
CA LEU A 122 -3.52 -24.73 12.73
C LEU A 122 -3.32 -26.02 11.90
N ALA A 123 -2.09 -26.34 11.49
CA ALA A 123 -1.81 -27.59 10.78
C ALA A 123 -1.98 -28.84 11.67
N ALA A 124 -1.66 -28.72 12.96
CA ALA A 124 -1.73 -29.80 13.95
C ALA A 124 -3.16 -30.10 14.43
N VAL A 125 -4.07 -29.13 14.32
CA VAL A 125 -5.48 -29.26 14.69
C VAL A 125 -6.16 -30.43 13.97
N SER A 126 -6.95 -31.20 14.72
CA SER A 126 -7.80 -32.29 14.23
C SER A 126 -9.22 -31.81 13.91
N GLN A 127 -10.06 -32.66 13.31
CA GLN A 127 -11.48 -32.32 13.10
C GLN A 127 -12.22 -32.24 14.45
N ASP A 128 -11.89 -33.09 15.41
CA ASP A 128 -12.51 -33.07 16.74
C ASP A 128 -12.19 -31.77 17.49
N ASP A 129 -10.98 -31.23 17.34
CA ASP A 129 -10.59 -29.93 17.89
C ASP A 129 -11.41 -28.78 17.29
N LEU A 130 -11.76 -28.87 16.01
CA LEU A 130 -12.54 -27.87 15.29
C LEU A 130 -14.04 -27.93 15.63
N ASP A 131 -14.56 -29.13 15.93
CA ASP A 131 -15.99 -29.36 16.16
C ASP A 131 -16.39 -29.23 17.64
N ARG A 132 -15.44 -29.39 18.57
CA ARG A 132 -15.73 -29.31 20.00
C ARG A 132 -15.90 -27.85 20.45
N PRO A 133 -16.77 -27.58 21.44
CA PRO A 133 -16.79 -26.30 22.14
C PRO A 133 -15.42 -25.98 22.77
N MET A 134 -15.04 -24.71 22.77
CA MET A 134 -13.80 -24.24 23.40
C MET A 134 -13.81 -24.46 24.92
N GLY A 135 -14.99 -24.40 25.55
CA GLY A 135 -15.17 -24.61 26.98
C GLY A 135 -14.88 -23.39 27.84
N GLU A 136 -14.95 -23.56 29.16
CA GLU A 136 -14.91 -22.46 30.15
C GLU A 136 -13.69 -21.54 30.01
N ILE A 137 -12.57 -22.05 29.48
CA ILE A 137 -11.34 -21.27 29.23
C ILE A 137 -11.57 -20.08 28.29
N ALA A 138 -12.56 -20.16 27.39
CA ALA A 138 -12.92 -19.08 26.46
C ALA A 138 -13.97 -18.11 27.04
N GLY A 139 -14.36 -18.28 28.31
CA GLY A 139 -15.26 -17.38 29.02
C GLY A 139 -16.60 -17.19 28.30
N PRO A 140 -16.97 -15.95 27.90
CA PRO A 140 -18.21 -15.69 27.16
C PRO A 140 -18.36 -16.49 25.86
N TRP A 141 -17.25 -16.98 25.29
CA TRP A 141 -17.22 -17.72 24.04
C TRP A 141 -17.20 -19.25 24.24
N ALA A 142 -17.39 -19.74 25.47
CA ALA A 142 -17.24 -21.16 25.81
C ALA A 142 -18.07 -22.14 24.95
N GLU A 143 -19.24 -21.71 24.48
CA GLU A 143 -20.16 -22.52 23.65
C GLU A 143 -19.80 -22.53 22.16
N HIS A 144 -18.91 -21.65 21.71
CA HIS A 144 -18.42 -21.63 20.33
C HIS A 144 -17.38 -22.75 20.12
N ASP A 145 -17.34 -23.28 18.91
CA ASP A 145 -16.42 -24.35 18.53
C ASP A 145 -15.06 -23.83 18.05
N GLY A 146 -14.11 -24.76 17.89
CA GLY A 146 -12.77 -24.44 17.39
C GLY A 146 -12.79 -23.84 15.98
N THR A 147 -13.75 -24.22 15.14
CA THR A 147 -13.92 -23.62 13.80
C THR A 147 -14.23 -22.12 13.90
N ALA A 148 -15.18 -21.74 14.75
CA ALA A 148 -15.53 -20.33 14.97
C ALA A 148 -14.33 -19.53 15.48
N PHE A 149 -13.52 -20.11 16.35
CA PHE A 149 -12.30 -19.47 16.85
C PHE A 149 -11.23 -19.30 15.77
N VAL A 150 -10.94 -20.33 14.98
CA VAL A 150 -10.00 -20.22 13.85
C VAL A 150 -10.48 -19.14 12.87
N LEU A 151 -11.77 -19.12 12.54
CA LEU A 151 -12.34 -18.08 11.67
C LEU A 151 -12.20 -16.68 12.26
N HIS A 152 -12.30 -16.51 13.58
CA HIS A 152 -12.04 -15.24 14.24
C HIS A 152 -10.57 -14.80 14.08
N ILE A 153 -9.60 -15.70 14.32
CA ILE A 153 -8.18 -15.36 14.11
C ILE A 153 -7.89 -14.99 12.65
N LEU A 154 -8.52 -15.68 11.69
CA LEU A 154 -8.41 -15.34 10.28
C LEU A 154 -9.06 -13.99 9.94
N ASP A 155 -10.20 -13.67 10.56
CA ASP A 155 -10.86 -12.38 10.40
C ASP A 155 -9.97 -11.24 10.91
N GLU A 156 -9.39 -11.38 12.11
CA GLU A 156 -8.45 -10.40 12.68
C GLU A 156 -7.21 -10.20 11.79
N LEU A 157 -6.61 -11.29 11.28
CA LEU A 157 -5.47 -11.24 10.36
C LEU A 157 -5.84 -10.52 9.06
N ILE A 158 -7.00 -10.83 8.48
CA ILE A 158 -7.48 -10.20 7.23
C ILE A 158 -7.79 -8.73 7.46
N HIS A 159 -8.51 -8.42 8.54
CA HIS A 159 -8.95 -7.09 8.91
C HIS A 159 -7.76 -6.17 9.13
N HIS A 160 -6.91 -6.48 10.11
CA HIS A 160 -5.75 -5.65 10.43
C HIS A 160 -4.67 -5.70 9.34
N GLY A 161 -4.54 -6.82 8.62
CA GLY A 161 -3.65 -6.90 7.46
C GLY A 161 -4.07 -5.95 6.33
N ALA A 162 -5.37 -5.80 6.09
CA ALA A 162 -5.88 -4.81 5.14
C ALA A 162 -5.65 -3.38 5.62
N GLU A 163 -5.84 -3.10 6.90
CA GLU A 163 -5.56 -1.79 7.49
C GLU A 163 -4.08 -1.42 7.39
N VAL A 164 -3.15 -2.34 7.67
CA VAL A 164 -1.71 -2.14 7.43
C VAL A 164 -1.48 -1.70 5.99
N GLY A 165 -2.10 -2.38 5.03
CA GLY A 165 -2.07 -1.98 3.62
C GLY A 165 -2.56 -0.55 3.40
N ALA A 166 -3.72 -0.19 3.95
CA ALA A 166 -4.32 1.13 3.77
C ALA A 166 -3.46 2.25 4.40
N VAL A 167 -2.91 2.04 5.61
CA VAL A 167 -2.05 3.04 6.27
C VAL A 167 -0.75 3.25 5.48
N ARG A 168 -0.17 2.20 4.90
CA ARG A 168 1.00 2.34 4.03
C ARG A 168 0.70 3.11 2.75
N ASP A 169 -0.44 2.85 2.10
CA ASP A 169 -0.85 3.65 0.94
C ASP A 169 -1.05 5.11 1.30
N PHE A 170 -1.58 5.37 2.51
CA PHE A 170 -1.71 6.73 3.01
C PHE A 170 -0.35 7.41 3.27
N TYR A 171 0.58 6.72 3.93
CA TYR A 171 1.95 7.19 4.14
C TYR A 171 2.62 7.58 2.83
N ARG A 172 2.58 6.65 1.86
CA ARG A 172 3.19 6.80 0.54
C ARG A 172 2.47 7.83 -0.32
N GLY A 173 1.16 7.99 -0.17
CA GLY A 173 0.41 9.03 -0.88
C GLY A 173 0.77 10.44 -0.42
N LEU A 174 1.02 10.63 0.87
CA LEU A 174 1.46 11.91 1.44
C LEU A 174 2.95 12.21 1.20
N ARG A 175 3.75 11.17 1.02
CA ARG A 175 5.20 11.25 0.74
C ARG A 175 5.54 10.78 -0.66
N ALA A 176 4.58 10.79 -1.57
CA ALA A 176 4.85 10.49 -2.96
C ALA A 176 5.84 11.56 -3.40
N GLU A 177 7.08 11.15 -3.70
CA GLU A 177 8.08 12.06 -4.25
C GLU A 177 7.43 12.71 -5.46
N ASP A 178 7.18 14.02 -5.38
CA ASP A 178 6.69 14.78 -6.51
C ASP A 178 7.87 14.81 -7.49
N PRO A 179 7.86 13.98 -8.55
CA PRO A 179 9.04 13.82 -9.36
C PRO A 179 9.35 15.10 -10.14
N PHE A 180 8.34 15.98 -10.27
CA PHE A 180 8.50 17.30 -10.82
C PHE A 180 9.22 18.23 -9.85
N ALA A 181 8.90 18.16 -8.55
CA ALA A 181 9.63 18.93 -7.53
C ALA A 181 11.10 18.49 -7.45
N ALA A 182 11.37 17.18 -7.47
CA ALA A 182 12.73 16.63 -7.47
C ALA A 182 13.52 17.08 -8.71
N ALA A 183 12.91 17.06 -9.90
CA ALA A 183 13.55 17.58 -11.11
C ALA A 183 13.80 19.10 -11.03
N LEU A 184 12.85 19.88 -10.52
CA LEU A 184 13.02 21.33 -10.31
C LEU A 184 14.11 21.65 -9.27
N ALA A 185 14.37 20.74 -8.33
CA ALA A 185 15.48 20.82 -7.38
C ALA A 185 16.82 20.33 -7.95
N GLY A 186 16.84 19.76 -9.16
CA GLY A 186 18.03 19.18 -9.79
C GLY A 186 18.43 17.80 -9.26
N GLU A 187 17.53 17.13 -8.53
CA GLU A 187 17.74 15.80 -7.94
C GLU A 187 17.46 14.68 -8.95
N VAL A 188 16.71 14.98 -10.02
CA VAL A 188 16.41 14.07 -11.13
C VAL A 188 16.82 14.72 -12.44
N THR A 189 17.54 13.96 -13.26
CA THR A 189 18.00 14.39 -14.58
C THR A 189 17.14 13.84 -15.71
N SER A 190 17.23 14.45 -16.90
CA SER A 190 16.56 13.93 -18.10
C SER A 190 17.12 12.59 -18.58
N ALA A 191 18.33 12.21 -18.18
CA ALA A 191 18.88 10.88 -18.45
C ALA A 191 18.22 9.78 -17.60
N GLU A 192 17.87 10.10 -16.34
CA GLU A 192 17.22 9.16 -15.41
C GLU A 192 15.72 9.03 -15.69
N ARG A 193 15.06 10.15 -16.02
CA ARG A 193 13.61 10.19 -16.34
C ARG A 193 13.34 11.01 -17.60
N PRO A 194 13.65 10.47 -18.79
CA PRO A 194 13.47 11.21 -20.05
C PRO A 194 12.02 11.66 -20.28
N ALA A 195 11.05 10.81 -19.96
CA ALA A 195 9.63 11.09 -20.16
C ALA A 195 9.00 12.10 -19.18
N LEU A 196 9.75 12.62 -18.19
CA LEU A 196 9.18 13.40 -17.09
C LEU A 196 8.40 14.64 -17.55
N LEU A 197 8.84 15.30 -18.62
CA LEU A 197 8.12 16.44 -19.20
C LEU A 197 6.75 16.01 -19.79
N ALA A 198 6.70 14.89 -20.49
CA ALA A 198 5.45 14.34 -21.01
C ALA A 198 4.53 13.83 -19.87
N GLU A 199 5.10 13.32 -18.78
CA GLU A 199 4.36 12.93 -17.58
C GLU A 199 3.77 14.13 -16.84
N ALA A 200 4.49 15.26 -16.78
CA ALA A 200 3.95 16.52 -16.26
C ALA A 200 2.75 17.00 -17.07
N ALA A 201 2.81 16.88 -18.40
CA ALA A 201 1.68 17.16 -19.28
C ALA A 201 0.51 16.19 -19.03
N ALA A 202 0.77 14.91 -18.75
CA ALA A 202 -0.28 13.93 -18.45
C ALA A 202 -0.97 14.23 -17.11
N ALA A 203 -0.21 14.75 -16.14
CA ALA A 203 -0.70 15.27 -14.88
C ALA A 203 -1.30 16.69 -14.97
N GLN A 204 -1.34 17.28 -16.18
CA GLN A 204 -1.82 18.65 -16.46
C GLN A 204 -1.11 19.75 -15.66
N ARG A 205 0.16 19.54 -15.31
CA ARG A 205 1.01 20.55 -14.68
C ARG A 205 1.70 21.39 -15.74
N TRP A 206 0.90 22.18 -16.45
CA TRP A 206 1.33 22.97 -17.60
C TRP A 206 2.36 24.04 -17.25
N GLU A 207 2.29 24.58 -16.04
CA GLU A 207 3.12 25.67 -15.52
C GLU A 207 4.58 25.29 -15.28
N ILE A 208 4.89 24.00 -15.17
CA ILE A 208 6.26 23.50 -14.98
C ILE A 208 6.90 23.02 -16.29
N ILE A 209 6.13 22.88 -17.37
CA ILE A 209 6.64 22.40 -18.67
C ILE A 209 7.82 23.26 -19.17
N PRO A 210 7.74 24.60 -19.14
CA PRO A 210 8.88 25.42 -19.56
C PRO A 210 10.13 25.19 -18.72
N LYS A 211 9.97 25.09 -17.40
CA LYS A 211 11.08 24.87 -16.47
C LYS A 211 11.74 23.51 -16.69
N LEU A 212 10.95 22.46 -16.93
CA LEU A 212 11.50 21.14 -17.25
C LEU A 212 12.26 21.17 -18.59
N ALA A 213 11.75 21.89 -19.59
CA ALA A 213 12.47 22.04 -20.86
C ALA A 213 13.81 22.78 -20.67
N ASP A 214 13.83 23.85 -19.87
CA ASP A 214 15.03 24.62 -19.52
C ASP A 214 16.08 23.75 -18.78
N LEU A 215 15.63 22.77 -18.01
CA LEU A 215 16.48 21.79 -17.31
C LEU A 215 16.95 20.64 -18.22
N GLY A 216 16.62 20.67 -19.52
CA GLY A 216 17.09 19.69 -20.49
C GLY A 216 16.22 18.43 -20.62
N PHE A 217 14.99 18.44 -20.11
CA PHE A 217 14.01 17.38 -20.38
C PHE A 217 13.44 17.53 -21.80
N GLY A 218 13.43 16.45 -22.58
CA GLY A 218 13.07 16.49 -23.99
C GLY A 218 11.58 16.71 -24.24
N VAL A 219 11.24 17.67 -25.11
CA VAL A 219 9.84 17.99 -25.48
C VAL A 219 9.16 16.89 -26.32
N ASN A 220 9.94 15.98 -26.90
CA ASN A 220 9.49 14.90 -27.78
C ASN A 220 9.44 13.53 -27.11
N GLU A 221 9.79 13.47 -25.82
CA GLU A 221 9.74 12.23 -25.05
C GLU A 221 8.29 11.76 -24.87
N ARG A 222 8.13 10.46 -24.70
CA ARG A 222 6.82 9.80 -24.63
C ARG A 222 6.57 9.24 -23.25
N THR A 223 5.36 9.49 -22.74
CA THR A 223 4.81 8.76 -21.59
C THR A 223 4.82 7.24 -21.83
N ALA A 224 4.62 6.45 -20.77
CA ALA A 224 4.48 4.98 -20.87
C ALA A 224 3.35 4.55 -21.83
N ASP A 225 2.32 5.40 -22.01
CA ASP A 225 1.23 5.19 -22.95
C ASP A 225 1.54 5.66 -24.39
N GLY A 226 2.77 6.08 -24.65
CA GLY A 226 3.28 6.47 -25.96
C GLY A 226 2.91 7.89 -26.43
N ARG A 227 2.33 8.74 -25.58
CA ARG A 227 1.92 10.11 -25.92
C ARG A 227 3.03 11.11 -25.60
N THR A 228 3.21 12.12 -26.46
CA THR A 228 4.09 13.27 -26.20
C THR A 228 3.34 14.38 -25.46
N ALA A 229 4.08 15.35 -24.89
CA ALA A 229 3.47 16.53 -24.28
C ALA A 229 2.58 17.32 -25.26
N ALA A 230 2.96 17.37 -26.54
CA ALA A 230 2.19 18.07 -27.58
C ALA A 230 0.83 17.43 -27.82
N HIS A 231 0.74 16.09 -27.85
CA HIS A 231 -0.56 15.39 -27.92
C HIS A 231 -1.47 15.82 -26.77
N LEU A 232 -0.94 15.80 -25.54
CA LEU A 232 -1.68 16.07 -24.31
C LEU A 232 -2.13 17.54 -24.25
N ALA A 233 -1.27 18.49 -24.60
CA ALA A 233 -1.62 19.90 -24.68
C ALA A 233 -2.69 20.17 -25.75
N ALA A 234 -2.56 19.54 -26.93
CA ALA A 234 -3.52 19.66 -28.01
C ALA A 234 -4.90 19.07 -27.67
N GLY A 235 -4.95 17.92 -26.98
CA GLY A 235 -6.21 17.29 -26.57
C GLY A 235 -6.91 17.99 -25.41
N THR A 236 -6.16 18.65 -24.52
CA THR A 236 -6.72 19.40 -23.39
C THR A 236 -7.03 20.87 -23.72
N GLY A 237 -6.57 21.37 -24.88
CA GLY A 237 -6.76 22.76 -25.27
C GLY A 237 -5.79 23.73 -24.56
N SER A 238 -4.70 23.22 -23.99
CA SER A 238 -3.68 24.01 -23.27
C SER A 238 -2.81 24.78 -24.27
N LEU A 239 -3.40 25.82 -24.88
CA LEU A 239 -2.87 26.48 -26.06
C LEU A 239 -1.52 27.14 -25.82
N ASP A 240 -1.30 27.76 -24.67
CA ASP A 240 -0.03 28.43 -24.35
C ASP A 240 1.11 27.42 -24.23
N THR A 241 0.87 26.28 -23.58
CA THR A 241 1.84 25.19 -23.54
C THR A 241 2.06 24.56 -24.91
N LEU A 242 1.00 24.41 -25.71
CA LEU A 242 1.13 23.90 -27.07
C LEU A 242 2.00 24.82 -27.94
N ARG A 243 1.83 26.14 -27.82
CA ARG A 243 2.69 27.14 -28.48
C ARG A 243 4.14 27.01 -28.02
N PHE A 244 4.35 26.96 -26.70
CA PHE A 244 5.68 26.76 -26.12
C PHE A 244 6.35 25.50 -26.69
N LEU A 245 5.64 24.37 -26.70
CA LEU A 245 6.17 23.10 -27.22
C LEU A 245 6.53 23.20 -28.71
N VAL A 246 5.70 23.84 -29.52
CA VAL A 246 5.98 24.10 -30.94
C VAL A 246 7.24 24.95 -31.11
N GLU A 247 7.37 26.03 -30.35
CA GLU A 247 8.53 26.92 -30.37
C GLU A 247 9.84 26.19 -29.98
N HIS A 248 9.73 25.13 -29.17
CA HIS A 248 10.85 24.31 -28.69
C HIS A 248 11.06 23.03 -29.51
N GLY A 249 10.46 22.93 -30.71
CA GLY A 249 10.74 21.85 -31.66
C GLY A 249 9.97 20.56 -31.38
N ALA A 250 8.75 20.65 -30.85
CA ALA A 250 7.87 19.49 -30.74
C ALA A 250 7.56 18.87 -32.12
N ASP A 251 7.68 17.54 -32.21
CA ASP A 251 7.28 16.75 -33.37
C ASP A 251 5.75 16.62 -33.39
N LEU A 252 5.13 17.42 -34.24
CA LEU A 252 3.68 17.43 -34.44
C LEU A 252 3.17 16.26 -35.27
N SER A 253 4.06 15.53 -35.95
CA SER A 253 3.74 14.39 -36.81
C SER A 253 3.78 13.05 -36.08
N ALA A 254 4.36 13.02 -34.87
CA ALA A 254 4.35 11.87 -33.99
C ALA A 254 2.90 11.40 -33.78
N THR A 255 2.67 10.09 -33.91
CA THR A 255 1.35 9.49 -33.66
C THR A 255 1.29 8.75 -32.32
N ASP A 256 0.12 8.74 -31.69
CA ASP A 256 -0.12 7.98 -30.47
C ASP A 256 -0.50 6.51 -30.75
N PRO A 257 -0.16 5.54 -29.87
CA PRO A 257 -0.50 4.14 -30.09
C PRO A 257 -1.98 3.78 -29.99
N ARG A 258 -2.80 4.60 -29.32
CA ARG A 258 -4.20 4.27 -29.00
C ARG A 258 -5.15 4.62 -30.14
N PHE A 259 -4.95 5.78 -30.77
CA PHE A 259 -5.81 6.25 -31.86
C PHE A 259 -5.09 6.30 -33.21
N GLY A 260 -3.76 6.15 -33.23
CA GLY A 260 -2.96 6.38 -34.43
C GLY A 260 -3.05 7.83 -34.92
N ALA A 261 -3.37 8.77 -34.03
CA ALA A 261 -3.57 10.16 -34.37
C ALA A 261 -2.33 10.98 -34.04
N ASP A 262 -2.03 11.96 -34.89
CA ASP A 262 -1.01 12.98 -34.63
C ASP A 262 -1.54 14.08 -33.69
N VAL A 263 -0.73 15.11 -33.44
CA VAL A 263 -1.06 16.19 -32.51
C VAL A 263 -2.32 16.97 -32.97
N LEU A 264 -2.47 17.22 -34.27
CA LEU A 264 -3.66 17.85 -34.84
C LEU A 264 -4.89 16.94 -34.75
N GLY A 265 -4.71 15.64 -34.99
CA GLY A 265 -5.73 14.61 -34.82
C GLY A 265 -6.27 14.58 -33.40
N TRP A 266 -5.41 14.73 -32.39
CA TRP A 266 -5.82 14.86 -30.98
C TRP A 266 -6.66 16.12 -30.74
N ALA A 267 -6.20 17.29 -31.20
CA ALA A 267 -6.99 18.53 -31.07
C ALA A 267 -8.39 18.40 -31.70
N LYS A 268 -8.49 17.75 -32.86
CA LYS A 268 -9.77 17.48 -33.54
C LYS A 268 -10.65 16.50 -32.76
N TRP A 269 -10.07 15.38 -32.31
CA TRP A 269 -10.78 14.32 -31.59
C TRP A 269 -11.40 14.83 -30.30
N PHE A 270 -10.63 15.58 -29.52
CA PHE A 270 -11.07 16.17 -28.26
C PHE A 270 -11.76 17.53 -28.42
N LYS A 271 -12.00 17.97 -29.67
CA LYS A 271 -12.78 19.16 -30.01
C LYS A 271 -12.23 20.45 -29.38
N GLN A 272 -10.93 20.69 -29.59
CA GLN A 272 -10.22 21.88 -29.11
C GLN A 272 -10.02 22.88 -30.26
N PRO A 273 -10.99 23.78 -30.55
CA PRO A 273 -11.02 24.55 -31.80
C PRO A 273 -9.84 25.52 -31.94
N GLU A 274 -9.39 26.14 -30.85
CA GLU A 274 -8.25 27.07 -30.87
C GLU A 274 -6.93 26.33 -31.13
N ALA A 275 -6.77 25.13 -30.57
CA ALA A 275 -5.62 24.28 -30.85
C ALA A 275 -5.64 23.78 -32.29
N VAL A 276 -6.81 23.39 -32.82
CA VAL A 276 -6.98 23.02 -34.24
C VAL A 276 -6.62 24.18 -35.15
N GLU A 277 -7.14 25.38 -34.87
CA GLU A 277 -6.84 26.57 -35.67
C GLU A 277 -5.34 26.89 -35.64
N PHE A 278 -4.71 26.82 -34.46
CA PHE A 278 -3.29 27.07 -34.31
C PHE A 278 -2.44 26.06 -35.10
N LEU A 279 -2.68 24.76 -34.89
CA LEU A 279 -1.93 23.68 -35.53
C LEU A 279 -2.15 23.60 -37.04
N SER A 280 -3.31 23.99 -37.55
CA SER A 280 -3.60 23.96 -39.00
C SER A 280 -2.86 25.03 -39.80
N LYS A 281 -2.18 25.97 -39.12
CA LYS A 281 -1.39 27.05 -39.73
C LYS A 281 0.12 26.74 -39.77
N LEU A 282 0.56 25.62 -39.20
CA LEU A 282 1.96 25.21 -39.10
C LEU A 282 2.36 24.23 -40.21
#